data_AF-A0A1H7NVL6-F1
#
_entry.id   AF-A0A1H7NVL6-F1
#
_cell.length_a   1.000
_cell.length_b   1.000
_cell.length_c   1.000
_cell.angle_alpha   90.00
_cell.angle_beta   90.00
_cell.angle_gamma   90.00
#
_symmetry.space_group_name_H-M   'P 1'
#
loop_
_entity.id
_entity.type
_entity.pdbx_description
1 polymer ?
#
loop_
_entity_poly.entity_id
_entity_poly.type
_entity_poly.pdbx_seq_one_letter_code
_entity_poly.pdbx_strand_id
1 'polypeptide(L)' 'MFDLDGEARERLILWIRRRMEEYGITLEDLAAAITESEKQPMYRDAYGNTWDGQGEIPPWLARAIHAGQDMEHFRC' A
#
# COMPACT_ATOMS: atom_id res chain seq x y z
N MET A 1 -18.27 -18.48 -24.92
CA MET A 1 -17.86 -17.07 -25.00
C MET A 1 -17.66 -16.56 -23.58
N PHE A 2 -16.54 -16.93 -22.94
CA PHE A 2 -15.86 -16.27 -21.79
C PHE A 2 -14.58 -17.08 -21.46
N ASP A 3 -13.77 -17.39 -22.48
CA ASP A 3 -12.48 -18.08 -22.31
C ASP A 3 -11.29 -17.10 -22.38
N LEU A 4 -11.55 -15.80 -22.56
CA LEU A 4 -10.53 -14.76 -22.67
C LEU A 4 -9.88 -14.44 -21.31
N ASP A 5 -10.59 -14.64 -20.19
CA ASP A 5 -10.07 -14.37 -18.85
C ASP A 5 -9.01 -15.39 -18.40
N GLY A 6 -9.14 -16.66 -18.84
CA GLY A 6 -8.19 -17.72 -18.53
C GLY A 6 -6.84 -17.50 -19.21
N GLU A 7 -6.84 -17.36 -20.54
CA GLU A 7 -5.62 -17.13 -21.32
C GLU A 7 -4.98 -15.77 -20.97
N ALA A 8 -5.77 -14.72 -20.73
CA ALA A 8 -5.24 -13.43 -20.31
C ALA A 8 -4.58 -13.51 -18.93
N ARG A 9 -5.20 -14.21 -17.98
CA ARG A 9 -4.63 -14.44 -16.64
C ARG A 9 -3.34 -15.25 -16.71
N GLU A 10 -3.30 -16.31 -17.51
CA GLU A 10 -2.08 -17.12 -17.68
C GLU A 10 -0.94 -16.32 -18.29
N ARG A 11 -1.23 -15.52 -19.33
CA ARG A 11 -0.25 -14.61 -19.94
C ARG A 11 0.26 -13.56 -18.95
N LEU A 12 -0.62 -13.02 -18.11
CA LEU A 12 -0.26 -12.07 -17.08
C LEU A 12 0.67 -12.71 -16.03
N ILE A 13 0.37 -13.93 -15.57
CA ILE A 13 1.21 -14.67 -14.63
C ILE A 13 2.60 -14.92 -15.22
N LEU A 14 2.68 -15.35 -16.47
CA LEU A 14 3.97 -15.56 -17.16
C LEU A 14 4.76 -14.25 -17.27
N TRP A 15 4.09 -13.16 -17.61
CA TRP A 15 4.72 -11.84 -17.68
C TRP A 15 5.26 -11.39 -16.31
N ILE A 16 4.49 -11.54 -15.23
CA ILE A 16 4.93 -11.22 -13.86
C ILE A 16 6.14 -12.07 -13.47
N ARG A 17 6.11 -13.38 -13.70
CA ARG A 17 7.24 -14.28 -13.38
C ARG A 17 8.53 -13.87 -14.09
N ARG A 18 8.45 -13.58 -15.39
CA ARG A 18 9.60 -13.10 -16.16
C ARG A 18 10.16 -11.79 -15.60
N ARG A 19 9.29 -10.88 -15.18
CA ARG A 19 9.71 -9.63 -14.51
C ARG A 19 10.37 -9.93 -13.18
N MET A 20 9.81 -10.84 -12.36
CA MET A 20 10.44 -11.22 -11.11
C MET A 20 11.87 -11.75 -11.32
N GLU A 21 12.08 -12.60 -12.34
CA GLU A 21 13.42 -13.08 -12.71
C GLU A 21 14.35 -11.95 -13.17
N GLU A 22 13.86 -11.00 -13.97
CA GLU A 22 14.66 -9.86 -14.48
C GLU A 22 15.21 -8.96 -13.36
N TYR A 23 14.46 -8.77 -12.27
CA TYR A 23 14.85 -7.90 -11.15
C TYR A 23 15.33 -8.68 -9.92
N GLY A 24 15.40 -10.01 -10.00
CA GLY A 24 15.76 -10.85 -8.85
C GLY A 24 14.76 -10.79 -7.69
N ILE A 25 13.48 -10.55 -7.98
CA ILE A 25 12.41 -10.50 -6.98
C ILE A 25 12.01 -11.94 -6.63
N THR A 26 12.12 -12.31 -5.36
CA THR A 26 11.68 -13.62 -4.88
C THR A 26 10.17 -13.64 -4.62
N LEU A 27 9.59 -14.84 -4.46
CA LEU A 27 8.20 -14.96 -4.01
C LEU A 27 8.00 -14.40 -2.60
N GLU A 28 9.03 -14.45 -1.75
CA GLU A 28 9.00 -13.88 -0.41
C GLU A 28 8.94 -12.35 -0.46
N ASP A 29 9.73 -11.71 -1.33
CA ASP A 29 9.68 -10.26 -1.55
C ASP A 29 8.31 -9.81 -2.05
N LEU A 30 7.74 -10.56 -3.01
CA LEU A 30 6.41 -10.27 -3.53
C LEU A 30 5.33 -10.41 -2.45
N ALA A 31 5.39 -11.47 -1.64
CA ALA A 31 4.46 -11.66 -0.53
C ALA A 31 4.57 -10.53 0.49
N ALA A 32 5.79 -10.15 0.88
CA ALA A 32 6.04 -9.05 1.80
C ALA A 32 5.50 -7.71 1.26
N ALA A 33 5.72 -7.42 -0.03
CA ALA A 33 5.20 -6.22 -0.67
C ALA A 33 3.66 -6.18 -0.72
N ILE A 34 3.00 -7.32 -0.94
CA ILE A 34 1.54 -7.40 -0.90
C ILE A 34 1.03 -7.12 0.51
N THR A 35 1.60 -7.78 1.53
CA THR A 35 1.24 -7.52 2.93
C THR A 35 1.46 -6.07 3.32
N GLU A 36 2.54 -5.45 2.87
CA GLU A 36 2.79 -4.01 3.10
C GLU A 36 1.74 -3.14 2.38
N SER A 37 1.36 -3.49 1.15
CA SER A 37 0.34 -2.75 0.40
C SER A 37 -1.07 -2.84 1.00
N GLU A 38 -1.35 -3.91 1.75
CA GLU A 38 -2.61 -4.10 2.47
C GLU A 38 -2.67 -3.27 3.77
N LYS A 39 -1.54 -2.76 4.27
CA LYS A 39 -1.53 -1.82 5.40
C LYS A 39 -2.12 -0.49 4.94
N GLN A 40 -3.43 -0.36 5.11
CA GLN A 40 -4.12 0.89 4.83
C GLN A 40 -3.68 1.96 5.84
N PRO A 41 -3.44 3.20 5.38
CA PRO A 41 -3.13 4.28 6.29
C PRO A 41 -4.34 4.53 7.20
N MET A 42 -4.13 4.49 8.52
CA MET A 42 -5.19 4.75 9.49
C MET A 42 -5.58 6.23 9.52
N TYR A 43 -4.64 7.12 9.22
CA TYR A 43 -4.85 8.57 9.22
C TYR A 43 -4.35 9.18 7.90
N ARG A 44 -5.07 10.18 7.39
CA ARG A 44 -4.75 10.94 6.18
C ARG A 44 -5.20 12.39 6.32
N ASP A 45 -4.41 13.32 5.79
CA ASP A 45 -4.79 14.73 5.66
C ASP A 45 -5.19 15.13 4.23
N ALA A 46 -5.67 16.36 4.06
CA ALA A 46 -6.08 16.91 2.77
C ALA A 46 -4.91 17.13 1.79
N TYR A 47 -3.66 17.09 2.28
CA TYR A 47 -2.45 17.29 1.47
C TYR A 47 -1.86 15.94 1.01
N GLY A 48 -2.51 14.82 1.33
CA GLY A 48 -2.08 13.49 0.94
C GLY A 48 -1.05 12.86 1.87
N ASN A 49 -0.76 13.47 3.02
CA ASN A 49 0.06 12.84 4.04
C ASN A 49 -0.74 11.71 4.69
N THR A 50 -0.07 10.60 4.97
CA THR A 50 -0.68 9.41 5.57
C THR A 50 0.14 8.89 6.73
N TRP A 51 -0.54 8.26 7.70
CA TRP A 51 0.09 7.55 8.79
C TRP A 51 -0.70 6.28 9.13
N ASP A 52 -0.01 5.17 9.28
CA ASP A 52 -0.58 3.85 9.58
C ASP A 52 -0.86 3.65 11.08
N GLY A 53 -0.56 4.65 11.92
CA GLY A 53 -0.68 4.57 13.37
C GLY A 53 0.47 3.83 14.05
N GLN A 54 1.52 3.43 13.30
CA GLN A 54 2.70 2.77 13.83
C GLN A 54 3.90 3.73 13.85
N GLY A 55 4.77 3.56 14.86
CA GLY A 55 5.96 4.40 15.02
C GLY A 55 5.68 5.79 15.56
N GLU A 56 6.55 6.74 15.24
CA GLU A 56 6.46 8.11 15.72
C GLU A 56 5.38 8.91 14.97
N ILE A 57 4.63 9.74 15.70
CA ILE A 57 3.62 10.61 15.11
C ILE A 57 4.32 11.60 14.15
N PRO A 58 3.91 11.66 12.87
CA PRO A 58 4.57 12.52 11.90
C PRO A 58 4.30 14.01 12.19
N PRO A 59 5.21 14.91 11.75
CA PRO A 59 5.12 16.34 12.08
C PRO A 59 3.81 17.02 11.65
N TRP A 60 3.18 16.56 10.55
CA TRP A 60 1.91 17.11 10.09
C TRP A 60 0.78 16.83 11.09
N LEU A 61 0.72 15.62 11.63
CA LEU A 61 -0.30 15.19 12.59
C LEU A 61 -0.03 15.79 13.97
N ALA A 62 1.23 15.83 14.40
CA ALA A 62 1.63 16.47 15.66
C ALA A 62 1.27 17.97 15.70
N ARG A 63 1.48 18.69 14.58
CA ARG A 63 1.09 20.11 14.47
C ARG A 63 -0.42 20.29 14.54
N ALA A 64 -1.20 19.44 13.87
CA ALA A 64 -2.66 19.50 13.92
C ALA A 64 -3.19 19.27 15.35
N ILE A 65 -2.65 18.27 16.05
CA ILE A 65 -3.01 17.99 17.45
C ILE A 65 -2.62 19.16 18.36
N HIS A 66 -1.42 19.72 18.17
CA HIS A 66 -0.98 20.89 18.94
C HIS A 66 -1.84 22.13 18.68
N ALA A 67 -2.39 22.27 17.47
CA ALA A 67 -3.37 23.30 17.13
C ALA A 67 -4.78 23.04 17.71
N GLY A 68 -4.96 21.95 18.46
CA GLY A 68 -6.22 21.59 19.12
C GLY A 68 -7.18 20.76 18.25
N GLN A 69 -6.72 20.27 17.09
CA GLN A 69 -7.53 19.34 16.29
C GLN A 69 -7.46 17.92 16.88
N ASP A 70 -8.59 17.22 16.84
CA ASP A 70 -8.64 15.83 17.25
C ASP A 70 -8.01 14.92 16.18
N MET A 71 -7.26 13.92 16.61
CA MET A 71 -6.61 12.95 15.72
C MET A 71 -7.63 12.11 14.93
N GLU A 72 -8.81 11.83 15.49
CA GLU A 72 -9.90 11.11 14.80
C GLU A 72 -10.38 11.86 13.56
N HIS A 73 -10.22 13.18 13.49
CA HIS A 73 -10.58 13.95 12.30
C HIS A 73 -9.81 13.53 11.05
N PHE A 74 -8.63 12.92 11.23
CA PHE A 74 -7.78 12.47 10.13
C PHE A 74 -7.97 11.00 9.81
N ARG A 75 -8.85 10.26 10.52
CA ARG A 75 -8.99 8.81 10.35
C ARG A 75 -9.59 8.45 8.98
N CYS A 76 -9.01 7.45 8.30
CA CYS A 76 -9.55 6.85 7.07
C CYS A 76 -10.63 5.79 7.35
#